data_AF-A0A820RPZ7-F1
#
_entry.id   AF-A0A820RPZ7-F1
#
_cell.length_a   1.000
_cell.length_b   1.000
_cell.length_c   1.000
_cell.angle_alpha   90.00
_cell.angle_beta   90.00
_cell.angle_gamma   90.00
#
_symmetry.space_group_name_H-M   'P 1'
#
loop_
_entity.id
_entity.type
_entity.pdbx_description
1 polymer ?
#
loop_
_entity_poly.entity_id
_entity_poly.type
_entity_poly.pdbx_seq_one_letter_code
_entity_poly.pdbx_strand_id
1 'polypeptide(L)'
;GLVKLYRTGKRVGLIAARILGAEKSAGDVIVILDAHCECVVNWLPPLLTRIVLNRKALAVPIVDGIDWNTLAHTDTYNGQNFRGIWEWGFLYKENQVPERELKKRNYSSEPYWYTLS
;
A
#
# COMPACT_ATOMS: atom_id res chain seq x y z
N GLY A 1 20.49 -16.46 4.55
CA GLY A 1 19.16 -16.51 5.17
C GLY A 1 18.16 -15.76 4.30
N LEU A 2 16.87 -15.87 4.64
CA LEU A 2 15.78 -15.18 3.91
C LEU A 2 15.81 -13.66 4.12
N VAL A 3 16.29 -13.19 5.28
CA VAL A 3 16.43 -11.76 5.62
C VAL A 3 17.86 -11.30 5.35
N LYS A 4 17.99 -10.10 4.74
CA LYS A 4 19.27 -9.43 4.46
C LYS A 4 19.22 -7.99 4.96
N LEU A 5 20.28 -7.54 5.64
CA LEU A 5 20.45 -6.16 6.08
C LEU A 5 21.51 -5.45 5.24
N TYR A 6 21.12 -4.35 4.58
CA TYR A 6 22.04 -3.49 3.85
C TYR A 6 22.17 -2.14 4.59
N ARG A 7 23.40 -1.68 4.81
CA ARG A 7 23.68 -0.41 5.51
C ARG A 7 24.12 0.65 4.52
N THR A 8 23.51 1.84 4.60
CA THR A 8 24.00 3.02 3.89
C THR A 8 25.04 3.69 4.79
N GLY A 9 26.30 3.80 4.35
CA GLY A 9 27.40 4.37 5.15
C GLY A 9 27.22 5.84 5.57
N LYS A 10 26.11 6.47 5.17
CA LYS A 10 25.64 7.80 5.57
C LYS A 10 24.11 7.83 5.55
N ARG A 11 23.51 8.88 6.13
CA ARG A 11 22.06 9.14 6.05
C ARG A 11 21.69 9.56 4.62
N VAL A 12 20.89 8.75 3.93
CA VAL A 12 20.45 9.02 2.55
C VAL A 12 18.99 9.45 2.43
N GLY A 13 18.19 9.29 3.49
CA GLY A 13 16.75 9.59 3.49
C GLY A 13 15.89 8.45 2.92
N LEU A 14 14.57 8.56 3.10
CA LEU A 14 13.61 7.47 2.81
C LEU A 14 13.57 7.08 1.32
N ILE A 15 13.55 8.07 0.43
CA ILE A 15 13.42 7.84 -1.02
C ILE A 15 14.64 7.06 -1.54
N ALA A 16 15.85 7.56 -1.27
CA ALA A 16 17.08 6.90 -1.70
C ALA A 16 17.26 5.52 -1.05
N ALA A 17 16.86 5.34 0.21
CA ALA A 17 16.88 4.03 0.86
C ALA A 17 15.94 3.03 0.17
N ARG A 18 14.73 3.44 -0.24
CA ARG A 18 13.79 2.60 -0.99
C ARG A 18 14.34 2.22 -2.37
N ILE A 19 14.97 3.15 -3.09
CA ILE A 19 15.62 2.89 -4.39
C ILE A 19 16.76 1.88 -4.23
N LEU A 20 17.65 2.07 -3.26
CA LEU A 20 18.74 1.12 -2.97
C LEU A 20 18.19 -0.27 -2.60
N GLY A 21 17.11 -0.33 -1.82
CA GLY A 21 16.43 -1.58 -1.50
C GLY A 21 15.88 -2.27 -2.75
N ALA A 22 15.27 -1.52 -3.66
CA ALA A 22 14.77 -2.03 -4.94
C ALA A 22 15.89 -2.59 -5.81
N GLU A 23 17.02 -1.88 -5.95
CA GLU A 23 18.19 -2.34 -6.73
C GLU A 23 18.82 -3.64 -6.18
N LYS A 24 18.71 -3.89 -4.87
CA LYS A 24 19.22 -5.11 -4.23
C LYS A 24 18.19 -6.25 -4.18
N SER A 25 16.95 -5.98 -4.58
CA SER A 25 15.87 -6.98 -4.58
C SER A 25 15.96 -7.86 -5.82
N ALA A 26 15.67 -9.16 -5.65
CA ALA A 26 15.70 -10.13 -6.74
C ALA A 26 14.31 -10.70 -7.08
N GLY A 27 13.26 -10.25 -6.40
CA GLY A 27 11.89 -10.73 -6.60
C GLY A 27 11.19 -10.07 -7.80
N ASP A 28 10.22 -10.76 -8.38
CA ASP A 28 9.42 -10.27 -9.52
C ASP A 28 8.49 -9.08 -9.17
N VAL A 29 8.24 -8.89 -7.88
CA VAL A 29 7.44 -7.81 -7.30
C VAL A 29 8.16 -7.29 -6.06
N ILE A 30 8.25 -5.97 -5.95
CA ILE A 30 8.80 -5.30 -4.77
C ILE A 30 7.63 -4.85 -3.90
N VAL A 31 7.67 -5.25 -2.62
CA VAL A 31 6.72 -4.78 -1.61
C VAL A 31 7.48 -3.92 -0.61
N ILE A 32 7.00 -2.69 -0.41
CA ILE A 32 7.59 -1.72 0.51
C ILE A 32 6.70 -1.64 1.74
N LEU A 33 7.27 -1.89 2.91
CA LEU A 33 6.61 -1.76 4.21
C LEU A 33 7.42 -0.81 5.07
N ASP A 34 6.74 -0.08 5.94
CA ASP A 34 7.42 0.69 6.98
C ASP A 34 7.85 -0.25 8.13
N ALA A 35 8.86 0.17 8.88
CA ALA A 35 9.51 -0.68 9.90
C ALA A 35 8.63 -0.98 11.13
N HIS A 36 7.45 -0.38 11.20
CA HIS A 36 6.51 -0.43 12.32
C HIS A 36 5.10 -0.83 11.86
N CYS A 37 5.01 -1.68 10.84
CA CYS A 37 3.75 -2.25 10.37
C CYS A 37 3.56 -3.68 10.89
N GLU A 38 2.30 -4.06 11.11
CA GLU A 38 1.88 -5.45 11.33
C GLU A 38 1.02 -5.90 10.15
N CYS A 39 1.34 -7.07 9.59
CA CYS A 39 0.59 -7.61 8.45
C CYS A 39 -0.48 -8.58 8.92
N VAL A 40 -1.73 -8.34 8.53
CA VAL A 40 -2.86 -9.23 8.83
C VAL A 40 -2.83 -10.50 7.99
N VAL A 41 -3.62 -11.50 8.39
CA VAL A 41 -3.74 -12.77 7.66
C VAL A 41 -4.17 -12.50 6.22
N ASN A 42 -3.50 -13.15 5.27
CA ASN A 42 -3.83 -13.10 3.84
C ASN A 42 -3.74 -11.69 3.19
N TRP A 43 -2.94 -10.78 3.74
CA TRP A 43 -2.77 -9.43 3.19
C TRP A 43 -2.12 -9.39 1.79
N LEU A 44 -1.19 -10.33 1.50
CA LEU A 44 -0.35 -10.28 0.30
C LEU A 44 -1.00 -10.86 -0.97
N PRO A 45 -1.67 -12.03 -0.95
CA PRO A 45 -2.22 -12.63 -2.17
C PRO A 45 -3.21 -11.74 -2.96
N PRO A 46 -4.12 -10.96 -2.35
CA PRO A 46 -4.98 -10.05 -3.08
C PRO A 46 -4.20 -8.97 -3.86
N LEU A 47 -3.11 -8.46 -3.26
CA LEU A 47 -2.26 -7.44 -3.89
C LEU A 47 -1.48 -8.03 -5.06
N LEU A 48 -0.86 -9.20 -4.86
CA LEU A 48 -0.10 -9.87 -5.92
C LEU A 48 -1.00 -10.28 -7.10
N THR A 49 -2.21 -10.75 -6.82
CA THR A 49 -3.19 -11.13 -7.87
C THR A 49 -3.45 -9.95 -8.80
N ARG A 50 -3.57 -8.72 -8.27
CA ARG A 50 -3.76 -7.53 -9.10
C ARG A 50 -2.58 -7.27 -10.03
N ILE A 51 -1.35 -7.42 -9.52
CA ILE A 51 -0.11 -7.19 -10.27
C ILE A 51 0.12 -8.28 -11.33
N VAL A 52 -0.26 -9.53 -11.03
CA VAL A 52 -0.20 -10.63 -12.00
C VAL A 52 -1.15 -10.37 -13.17
N LEU A 53 -2.38 -9.90 -12.89
CA LEU A 53 -3.36 -9.57 -13.93
C LEU A 53 -2.96 -8.34 -14.77
N ASN A 54 -2.25 -7.39 -14.18
CA ASN A 54 -1.73 -6.22 -14.90
C ASN A 54 -0.38 -5.77 -14.32
N ARG A 55 0.70 -6.06 -15.04
CA ARG A 55 2.08 -5.72 -14.63
C ARG A 55 2.37 -4.21 -14.59
N LYS A 56 1.47 -3.37 -15.13
CA LYS A 56 1.54 -1.91 -15.02
C LYS A 56 0.76 -1.36 -13.83
N ALA A 57 0.03 -2.21 -13.09
CA ALA A 57 -0.72 -1.78 -11.92
C ALA A 57 0.18 -1.76 -10.67
N LEU A 58 -0.04 -0.75 -9.83
CA LEU A 58 0.48 -0.70 -8.47
C LEU A 58 -0.69 -0.97 -7.51
N ALA A 59 -0.53 -1.95 -6.64
CA ALA A 59 -1.52 -2.30 -5.62
C ALA A 59 -1.10 -1.74 -4.27
N VAL A 60 -2.05 -1.13 -3.54
CA VAL A 60 -1.85 -0.58 -2.20
C VAL A 60 -2.88 -1.22 -1.26
N PRO A 61 -2.48 -1.74 -0.10
CA PRO A 61 -3.44 -2.23 0.89
C PRO A 61 -4.20 -1.10 1.56
N ILE A 62 -5.31 -1.44 2.22
CA ILE A 62 -5.89 -0.56 3.25
C ILE A 62 -4.89 -0.54 4.42
N VAL A 63 -4.61 0.65 4.93
CA VAL A 63 -3.66 0.84 6.04
C VAL A 63 -4.47 1.24 7.27
N ASP A 64 -4.61 0.29 8.19
CA ASP A 64 -5.29 0.50 9.46
C ASP A 64 -4.37 1.16 10.50
N GLY A 65 -4.99 1.77 11.51
CA GLY A 65 -4.30 2.45 12.58
C GLY A 65 -3.85 1.48 13.66
N ILE A 66 -2.66 1.70 14.21
CA ILE A 66 -2.20 1.01 15.41
C ILE A 66 -1.92 2.09 16.45
N ASP A 67 -2.60 2.02 17.59
CA ASP A 67 -2.36 2.96 18.69
C ASP A 67 -0.97 2.75 19.27
N TRP A 68 -0.18 3.82 19.36
CA TRP A 68 1.23 3.76 19.73
C TRP A 68 1.48 3.40 21.21
N ASN A 69 0.49 3.56 22.08
CA ASN A 69 0.60 3.23 23.51
C ASN A 69 0.11 1.82 23.82
N THR A 70 -1.05 1.46 23.25
CA THR A 70 -1.79 0.24 23.58
C THR A 70 -1.58 -0.88 22.56
N LEU A 71 -1.02 -0.57 21.39
CA LEU A 71 -0.92 -1.45 20.22
C LEU A 71 -2.28 -1.97 19.73
N ALA A 72 -3.37 -1.30 20.10
CA ALA A 72 -4.70 -1.65 19.64
C ALA A 72 -4.87 -1.29 18.16
N HIS A 73 -5.41 -2.23 17.38
CA HIS A 73 -5.77 -2.04 15.98
C HIS A 73 -7.06 -1.23 15.88
N THR A 74 -7.10 -0.21 15.03
CA THR A 74 -8.27 0.62 14.76
C THR A 74 -8.56 0.66 13.26
N ASP A 75 -9.82 0.40 12.92
CA ASP A 75 -10.30 0.60 11.55
C ASP A 75 -10.27 2.10 11.24
N THR A 76 -9.37 2.49 10.35
CA THR A 76 -9.16 3.90 10.02
C THR A 76 -10.35 4.49 9.26
N TYR A 77 -11.12 3.66 8.56
CA TYR A 77 -12.17 4.10 7.66
C TYR A 77 -13.57 3.65 8.08
N ASN A 78 -13.72 2.99 9.23
CA ASN A 78 -14.99 2.47 9.74
C ASN A 78 -15.76 1.67 8.67
N GLY A 79 -15.07 0.76 7.98
CA GLY A 79 -15.61 -0.07 6.89
C GLY A 79 -15.92 0.68 5.59
N GLN A 80 -15.60 1.96 5.50
CA GLN A 80 -15.73 2.74 4.27
C GLN A 80 -14.45 2.70 3.44
N ASN A 81 -14.57 3.08 2.18
CA ASN A 81 -13.46 3.08 1.24
C ASN A 81 -13.01 4.51 0.97
N PHE A 82 -11.71 4.76 1.13
CA PHE A 82 -11.08 6.05 0.86
C PHE A 82 -10.06 5.92 -0.27
N ARG A 83 -9.79 7.04 -0.93
CA ARG A 83 -8.74 7.18 -1.95
C ARG A 83 -7.83 8.35 -1.63
N GLY A 84 -6.56 8.18 -1.95
CA GLY A 84 -5.58 9.26 -1.92
C GLY A 84 -5.90 10.34 -2.94
N ILE A 85 -5.79 11.60 -2.52
CA ILE A 85 -5.92 12.80 -3.32
C ILE A 85 -4.83 13.80 -2.92
N TRP A 86 -4.66 14.83 -3.74
CA TRP A 86 -3.77 15.95 -3.44
C TRP A 86 -4.59 17.22 -3.34
N GLU A 87 -4.39 17.97 -2.26
CA GLU A 87 -4.86 19.36 -2.23
C GLU A 87 -3.87 20.27 -2.98
N TRP A 88 -4.27 21.50 -3.27
CA TRP A 88 -3.47 22.45 -4.06
C TRP A 88 -2.14 22.85 -3.41
N GLY A 89 -1.97 22.61 -2.11
CA GLY A 89 -0.70 22.73 -1.40
C GLY A 89 0.23 21.52 -1.55
N PHE A 90 -0.13 20.54 -2.39
CA PHE A 90 0.56 19.25 -2.55
C PHE A 90 0.65 18.42 -1.27
N LEU A 91 -0.30 18.59 -0.34
CA LEU A 91 -0.46 17.68 0.79
C LEU A 91 -1.32 16.48 0.36
N TYR A 92 -0.84 15.29 0.72
CA TYR A 92 -1.63 14.08 0.58
C TYR A 92 -2.82 14.16 1.55
N LYS A 93 -4.01 13.89 1.02
CA LYS A 93 -5.26 13.79 1.76
C LYS A 93 -6.00 12.55 1.30
N GLU A 94 -6.97 12.13 2.09
CA GLU A 94 -7.82 11.00 1.78
C GLU A 94 -9.25 11.48 1.70
N ASN A 95 -9.97 11.03 0.67
CA ASN A 95 -11.37 11.33 0.49
C ASN A 95 -12.14 10.07 0.21
N GLN A 96 -13.39 10.02 0.63
CA GLN A 96 -14.26 8.87 0.41
C GLN A 96 -14.37 8.57 -1.09
N VAL A 97 -14.35 7.29 -1.42
CA VAL A 97 -14.56 6.84 -2.80
C VAL A 97 -16.01 7.18 -3.21
N PRO A 98 -16.22 7.91 -4.31
CA PRO A 98 -17.56 8.27 -4.75
C PRO A 98 -18.45 7.04 -5.02
N GLU A 99 -19.74 7.13 -4.68
CA GLU A 99 -20.70 6.04 -4.83
C GLU A 99 -20.77 5.48 -6.27
N ARG A 100 -20.57 6.35 -7.28
CA ARG A 100 -20.50 5.95 -8.70
C ARG A 100 -19.38 4.94 -9.02
N GLU A 101 -18.27 4.98 -8.30
CA GLU A 101 -17.17 4.02 -8.47
C GLU A 101 -17.43 2.76 -7.65
N LEU A 102 -18.04 2.90 -6.47
CA LEU A 102 -18.43 1.75 -5.64
C LEU A 102 -19.47 0.87 -6.35
N LYS A 103 -20.45 1.48 -7.04
CA LYS A 103 -21.49 0.77 -7.81
C LYS A 103 -20.97 -0.05 -8.99
N LYS A 104 -19.76 0.22 -9.49
CA LYS A 104 -19.17 -0.54 -10.59
C LYS A 104 -18.59 -1.90 -10.14
N ARG A 105 -18.45 -2.09 -8.84
CA ARG A 105 -17.79 -3.25 -8.25
C ARG A 105 -18.83 -4.33 -7.98
N ASN A 106 -18.54 -5.56 -8.36
CA ASN A 106 -19.35 -6.72 -7.99
C ASN A 106 -19.02 -7.19 -6.57
N TYR A 107 -17.77 -7.00 -6.13
CA TYR A 107 -17.30 -7.43 -4.82
C TYR A 107 -16.48 -6.32 -4.12
N SER A 108 -16.55 -6.29 -2.78
CA SER A 108 -15.75 -5.35 -1.97
C SER A 108 -14.23 -5.60 -2.04
N SER A 109 -13.80 -6.71 -2.62
CA SER A 109 -12.38 -7.01 -2.87
C SER A 109 -11.88 -6.45 -4.21
N GLU A 110 -12.75 -5.94 -5.07
CA GLU A 110 -12.34 -5.40 -6.37
C GLU A 110 -11.72 -3.99 -6.23
N PRO A 111 -10.71 -3.62 -7.03
CA PRO A 111 -10.15 -2.28 -7.00
C PRO A 111 -11.18 -1.23 -7.44
N TYR A 112 -11.10 -0.01 -6.87
CA TYR A 112 -12.00 1.10 -7.24
C TYR A 112 -11.76 1.67 -8.64
N TRP A 113 -10.59 1.37 -9.23
CA TRP A 113 -10.23 1.82 -10.57
C TRP A 113 -9.70 0.64 -11.37
N TYR A 114 -10.21 0.48 -12.58
CA TYR A 114 -9.69 -0.47 -13.57
C TYR A 114 -9.86 0.17 -14.95
N THR A 115 -8.75 0.51 -15.61
CA THR A 115 -8.76 0.83 -17.04
C THR A 115 -8.56 -0.48 -17.80
N LEU A 116 -9.62 -1.01 -18.41
CA LEU A 116 -9.48 -1.87 -19.58
C LEU A 116 -9.36 -0.92 -20.77
N SER A 117 -8.13 -0.54 -21.10
CA SER A 117 -7.78 0.13 -22.35
C SER A 117 -6.47 -0.45 -22.85
#